data_AF-A0A943ZY81-F1
#
_entry.id   AF-A0A943ZY81-F1
#
_cell.length_a   1.000
_cell.length_b   1.000
_cell.length_c   1.000
_cell.angle_alpha   90.00
_cell.angle_beta   90.00
_cell.angle_gamma   90.00
#
_symmetry.space_group_name_H-M   'P 1'
#
loop_
_entity.id
_entity.type
_entity.pdbx_description
1 polymer ?
#
loop_
_entity_poly.entity_id
_entity_poly.type
_entity_poly.pdbx_seq_one_letter_code
_entity_poly.pdbx_strand_id
1 'polypeptide(L)'
;MICIGIVGDVSENFIRQIENRYIEDGYSVYLYCGSRAASDIGSCLAEAERLCKDVFISKTDSYGILKFDILIFNNIDKKKILSKMKNIKPNGYAIINADDCSIFPYILPENVNIITCGINSNASVTFSAISEYKNGREKIQCCIQRTIRTVSGKYIEPQEFGVNVRGKYPLSDVLLIITAAIATDIAESVTDGLLFS
;
A
#
# COMPACT_ATOMS: atom_id res chain seq x y z
N MET A 1 -5.87 -12.16 9.89
CA MET A 1 -6.10 -10.74 9.57
C MET A 1 -4.79 -10.08 9.17
N ILE A 2 -4.76 -9.36 8.05
CA ILE A 2 -3.61 -8.56 7.59
C ILE A 2 -3.75 -7.14 8.18
N CYS A 3 -2.70 -6.63 8.79
CA CYS A 3 -2.67 -5.27 9.34
C CYS A 3 -1.85 -4.34 8.44
N ILE A 4 -2.49 -3.30 7.89
CA ILE A 4 -1.89 -2.30 7.00
C ILE A 4 -1.87 -0.95 7.70
N GLY A 5 -0.68 -0.41 7.90
CA GLY A 5 -0.45 0.93 8.41
C GLY A 5 -0.13 1.89 7.27
N ILE A 6 -0.67 3.09 7.30
CA ILE A 6 -0.39 4.15 6.32
C ILE A 6 0.26 5.32 7.04
N VAL A 7 1.44 5.70 6.56
CA VAL A 7 2.28 6.75 7.14
C VAL A 7 2.52 7.85 6.10
N GLY A 8 2.33 9.09 6.55
CA GLY A 8 2.54 10.28 5.73
C GLY A 8 1.27 11.10 5.55
N ASP A 9 1.42 12.21 4.84
CA ASP A 9 0.28 13.08 4.53
C ASP A 9 -0.49 12.52 3.32
N VAL A 10 -1.50 11.73 3.62
CA VAL A 10 -2.39 11.12 2.62
C VAL A 10 -3.81 11.64 2.76
N SER A 11 -4.48 11.78 1.62
CA SER A 11 -5.89 12.18 1.54
C SER A 11 -6.81 11.07 2.08
N GLU A 12 -8.00 11.45 2.54
CA GLU A 12 -9.03 10.46 2.90
C GLU A 12 -9.44 9.62 1.70
N ASN A 13 -9.46 10.22 0.51
CA ASN A 13 -9.77 9.52 -0.74
C ASN A 13 -8.77 8.38 -1.01
N PHE A 14 -7.47 8.62 -0.84
CA PHE A 14 -6.45 7.56 -0.94
C PHE A 14 -6.75 6.39 -0.01
N ILE A 15 -7.08 6.68 1.25
CA ILE A 15 -7.38 5.66 2.26
C ILE A 15 -8.67 4.89 1.90
N ARG A 16 -9.67 5.56 1.34
CA ARG A 16 -10.89 4.90 0.86
C ARG A 16 -10.62 4.03 -0.36
N GLN A 17 -9.74 4.44 -1.26
CA GLN A 17 -9.43 3.63 -2.43
C GLN A 17 -8.64 2.36 -2.09
N ILE A 18 -7.72 2.43 -1.12
CA ILE A 18 -7.11 1.18 -0.62
C ILE A 18 -8.17 0.30 0.05
N GLU A 19 -9.07 0.82 0.88
CA GLU A 19 -10.19 0.03 1.44
C GLU A 19 -11.03 -0.64 0.35
N ASN A 20 -11.49 0.14 -0.63
CA ASN A 20 -12.30 -0.36 -1.75
C ASN A 20 -11.58 -1.47 -2.50
N ARG A 21 -10.28 -1.34 -2.75
CA ARG A 21 -9.51 -2.35 -3.48
C ARG A 21 -9.55 -3.72 -2.81
N TYR A 22 -9.47 -3.77 -1.49
CA TYR A 22 -9.55 -5.01 -0.72
C TYR A 22 -10.99 -5.54 -0.68
N ILE A 23 -11.98 -4.65 -0.54
CA ILE A 23 -13.41 -5.05 -0.58
C ILE A 23 -13.78 -5.65 -1.94
N GLU A 24 -13.32 -5.07 -3.04
CA GLU A 24 -13.54 -5.56 -4.41
C GLU A 24 -12.96 -6.96 -4.63
N ASP A 25 -11.89 -7.31 -3.91
CA ASP A 25 -11.27 -8.64 -3.93
C ASP A 25 -11.93 -9.62 -2.94
N GLY A 26 -13.01 -9.20 -2.28
CA GLY A 26 -13.80 -10.04 -1.37
C GLY A 26 -13.33 -10.05 0.09
N TYR A 27 -12.36 -9.21 0.46
CA TYR A 27 -11.92 -9.11 1.85
C TYR A 27 -12.93 -8.31 2.69
N SER A 28 -13.21 -8.80 3.90
CA SER A 28 -13.87 -8.00 4.92
C SER A 28 -12.86 -7.04 5.57
N VAL A 29 -13.08 -5.74 5.39
CA VAL A 29 -12.16 -4.69 5.87
C VAL A 29 -12.71 -4.02 7.14
N TYR A 30 -11.80 -3.64 8.04
CA TYR A 30 -12.02 -2.67 9.10
C TYR A 30 -11.08 -1.48 8.90
N LEU A 31 -11.63 -0.30 8.65
CA LEU A 31 -10.87 0.92 8.44
C LEU A 31 -10.95 1.85 9.66
N TYR A 32 -9.79 2.28 10.14
CA TYR A 32 -9.67 3.34 11.16
C TYR A 32 -8.97 4.59 10.60
N CYS A 33 -9.71 5.68 10.50
CA CYS A 33 -9.23 7.02 10.10
C CYS A 33 -9.19 8.04 11.25
N GLY A 34 -9.34 7.57 12.51
CA GLY A 34 -9.44 8.46 13.67
C GLY A 34 -8.15 9.20 14.03
N SER A 35 -8.29 10.28 14.81
CA SER A 35 -7.20 11.19 15.15
C SER A 35 -6.53 10.86 16.49
N ARG A 36 -5.28 10.36 16.36
CA ARG A 36 -4.10 10.63 17.22
C ARG A 36 -3.80 9.78 18.45
N ALA A 37 -4.69 9.03 19.09
CA ALA A 37 -4.28 8.19 20.23
C ALA A 37 -3.99 6.73 19.82
N ALA A 38 -2.81 6.22 20.18
CA ALA A 38 -2.43 4.83 19.91
C ALA A 38 -3.33 3.81 20.64
N SER A 39 -3.92 4.21 21.77
CA SER A 39 -4.94 3.44 22.50
C SER A 39 -6.19 3.17 21.66
N ASP A 40 -6.56 4.12 20.81
CA ASP A 40 -7.77 4.03 20.00
C ASP A 40 -7.54 3.06 18.84
N ILE A 41 -6.36 3.14 18.20
CA ILE A 41 -5.94 2.18 17.17
C ILE A 41 -5.92 0.76 17.75
N GLY A 42 -5.38 0.57 18.95
CA GLY A 42 -5.35 -0.73 19.61
C GLY A 42 -6.74 -1.28 19.91
N SER A 43 -7.67 -0.43 20.35
CA SER A 43 -9.06 -0.82 20.60
C SER A 43 -9.80 -1.18 19.31
N CYS A 44 -9.59 -0.41 18.23
CA CYS A 44 -10.14 -0.70 16.91
C CYS A 44 -9.56 -1.98 16.31
N LEU A 45 -8.26 -2.28 16.54
CA LEU A 45 -7.66 -3.54 16.14
C LEU A 45 -8.32 -4.72 16.85
N ALA A 46 -8.47 -4.64 18.17
CA ALA A 46 -9.14 -5.69 18.96
C ALA A 46 -10.59 -5.90 18.52
N GLU A 47 -11.29 -4.81 18.16
CA GLU A 47 -12.64 -4.89 17.61
C GLU A 47 -12.67 -5.56 16.22
N ALA A 48 -11.71 -5.23 15.35
CA ALA A 48 -11.58 -5.88 14.05
C ALA A 48 -11.31 -7.40 14.19
N GLU A 49 -10.48 -7.80 15.16
CA GLU A 49 -10.25 -9.20 15.51
C GLU A 49 -11.52 -9.88 16.02
N ARG A 50 -12.25 -9.22 16.93
CA ARG A 50 -13.52 -9.72 17.48
C ARG A 50 -14.59 -9.92 16.39
N LEU A 51 -14.58 -9.06 15.38
CA LEU A 51 -15.46 -9.13 14.22
C LEU A 51 -14.93 -10.05 13.10
N CYS A 52 -13.82 -10.76 13.34
CA CYS A 52 -13.19 -11.69 12.40
C CYS A 52 -12.90 -11.06 11.03
N LYS A 53 -12.40 -9.82 11.02
CA LYS A 53 -12.08 -9.10 9.79
C LYS A 53 -10.83 -9.68 9.12
N ASP A 54 -10.82 -9.67 7.80
CA ASP A 54 -9.70 -10.18 7.03
C ASP A 54 -8.56 -9.15 6.98
N VAL A 55 -8.90 -7.86 6.91
CA VAL A 55 -7.93 -6.76 6.80
C VAL A 55 -8.27 -5.63 7.75
N PHE A 56 -7.27 -5.16 8.49
CA PHE A 56 -7.32 -3.92 9.27
C PHE A 56 -6.44 -2.86 8.60
N ILE A 57 -7.03 -1.71 8.26
CA ILE A 57 -6.33 -0.58 7.65
C ILE A 57 -6.38 0.62 8.60
N SER A 58 -5.25 1.27 8.82
CA SER A 58 -5.20 2.47 9.66
C SER A 58 -4.19 3.49 9.17
N LYS A 59 -4.61 4.77 9.09
CA LYS A 59 -3.65 5.89 9.07
C LYS A 59 -3.02 5.98 10.45
N THR A 60 -1.69 5.97 10.53
CA THR A 60 -0.98 5.91 11.80
C THR A 60 0.12 6.95 11.89
N ASP A 61 -0.06 7.86 12.85
CA ASP A 61 1.00 8.74 13.36
C ASP A 61 1.58 8.21 14.69
N SER A 62 1.17 7.02 15.13
CA SER A 62 1.63 6.41 16.39
C SER A 62 3.03 5.81 16.25
N TYR A 63 3.79 5.73 17.35
CA TYR A 63 5.18 5.25 17.36
C TYR A 63 5.31 4.00 18.21
N GLY A 64 5.83 2.91 17.64
CA GLY A 64 6.29 1.72 18.37
C GLY A 64 5.25 0.88 19.12
N ILE A 65 3.99 1.30 19.20
CA ILE A 65 2.92 0.63 19.98
C ILE A 65 2.25 -0.48 19.17
N LEU A 66 1.93 -0.21 17.89
CA LEU A 66 1.29 -1.19 17.01
C LEU A 66 2.27 -1.71 15.97
N LYS A 67 2.21 -3.00 15.66
CA LYS A 67 3.02 -3.63 14.62
C LYS A 67 2.13 -4.03 13.44
N PHE A 68 2.52 -3.64 12.23
CA PHE A 68 1.81 -3.90 10.99
C PHE A 68 2.53 -4.96 10.16
N ASP A 69 1.76 -5.75 9.42
CA ASP A 69 2.28 -6.68 8.42
C ASP A 69 2.82 -5.90 7.22
N ILE A 70 2.14 -4.81 6.86
CA ILE A 70 2.55 -3.86 5.82
C ILE A 70 2.49 -2.44 6.38
N LEU A 71 3.56 -1.67 6.16
CA LEU A 71 3.60 -0.24 6.45
C LEU A 71 3.89 0.53 5.15
N ILE A 72 2.93 1.36 4.74
CA ILE A 72 2.98 2.16 3.53
C ILE A 72 3.51 3.55 3.87
N PHE A 73 4.57 3.98 3.18
CA PHE A 73 5.20 5.28 3.29
C PHE A 73 4.94 6.07 2.01
N ASN A 74 4.05 7.07 2.07
CA ASN A 74 3.78 7.95 0.93
C ASN A 74 4.75 9.14 0.92
N ASN A 75 4.52 10.12 1.81
CA ASN A 75 5.39 11.28 1.99
C ASN A 75 5.58 11.54 3.49
N ILE A 76 6.80 11.36 3.98
CA ILE A 76 7.16 11.60 5.38
C ILE A 76 8.54 12.24 5.52
N ASP A 77 8.66 13.15 6.49
CA ASP A 77 9.94 13.76 6.87
C ASP A 77 10.97 12.69 7.24
N LYS A 78 12.16 12.81 6.65
CA LYS A 78 13.31 11.93 6.89
C LYS A 78 13.62 11.72 8.38
N LYS A 79 13.43 12.74 9.21
CA LYS A 79 13.69 12.68 10.65
C LYS A 79 12.73 11.76 11.40
N LYS A 80 11.55 11.48 10.86
CA LYS A 80 10.51 10.67 11.51
C LYS A 80 10.51 9.21 11.06
N ILE A 81 11.28 8.83 10.04
CA ILE A 81 11.25 7.47 9.47
C ILE A 81 11.68 6.43 10.49
N LEU A 82 12.87 6.61 11.10
CA LEU A 82 13.50 5.58 11.91
C LEU A 82 12.61 5.12 13.06
N SER A 83 11.84 6.05 13.63
CA SER A 83 10.88 5.75 14.68
C SER A 83 9.64 5.01 14.18
N LYS A 84 9.22 5.23 12.92
CA LYS A 84 8.11 4.51 12.26
C LYS A 84 8.49 3.10 11.81
N MET A 85 9.75 2.83 11.48
CA MET A 85 10.20 1.47 11.14
C MET A 85 9.95 0.47 12.28
N LYS A 86 9.95 0.96 13.53
CA LYS A 86 9.60 0.16 14.70
C LYS A 86 8.14 -0.30 14.69
N ASN A 87 7.28 0.19 13.80
CA ASN A 87 5.91 -0.27 13.65
C ASN A 87 5.78 -1.41 12.63
N ILE A 88 6.86 -1.88 12.02
CA ILE A 88 6.84 -3.03 11.11
C ILE A 88 7.05 -4.31 11.94
N LYS A 89 6.27 -5.36 11.67
CA LYS A 89 6.49 -6.70 12.24
C LYS A 89 7.82 -7.29 11.73
N PRO A 90 8.46 -8.21 12.46
CA PRO A 90 9.58 -8.99 11.91
C PRO A 90 9.17 -9.67 10.61
N ASN A 91 10.00 -9.58 9.56
CA ASN A 91 9.69 -10.03 8.19
C ASN A 91 8.44 -9.37 7.56
N GLY A 92 7.97 -8.27 8.14
CA GLY A 92 6.91 -7.45 7.55
C GLY A 92 7.42 -6.64 6.36
N TYR A 93 6.51 -5.86 5.78
CA TYR A 93 6.73 -5.15 4.53
C TYR A 93 6.75 -3.64 4.73
N ALA A 94 7.72 -2.98 4.11
CA ALA A 94 7.72 -1.54 3.87
C ALA A 94 7.40 -1.30 2.40
N ILE A 95 6.26 -0.67 2.13
CA ILE A 95 5.91 -0.18 0.79
C ILE A 95 6.24 1.30 0.75
N ILE A 96 7.08 1.71 -0.20
CA ILE A 96 7.70 3.04 -0.18
C ILE A 96 7.47 3.74 -1.51
N ASN A 97 6.81 4.88 -1.50
CA ASN A 97 6.84 5.83 -2.62
C ASN A 97 8.27 6.37 -2.77
N ALA A 98 9.04 5.80 -3.68
CA ALA A 98 10.46 6.09 -3.86
C ALA A 98 10.73 7.45 -4.51
N ASP A 99 9.71 8.12 -5.08
CA ASP A 99 9.87 9.48 -5.61
C ASP A 99 10.01 10.48 -4.46
N ASP A 100 9.19 10.35 -3.41
CA ASP A 100 9.20 11.23 -2.23
C ASP A 100 10.07 10.70 -1.09
N CYS A 101 10.23 9.37 -0.99
CA CYS A 101 10.93 8.68 0.09
C CYS A 101 12.22 7.97 -0.37
N SER A 102 12.94 8.55 -1.33
CA SER A 102 14.08 7.93 -2.04
C SER A 102 15.22 7.37 -1.18
N ILE A 103 15.48 7.92 0.02
CA ILE A 103 16.57 7.46 0.90
C ILE A 103 16.17 6.23 1.75
N PHE A 104 14.88 5.94 1.86
CA PHE A 104 14.34 5.01 2.86
C PHE A 104 14.74 3.56 2.61
N PRO A 105 14.76 3.07 1.35
CA PRO A 105 15.17 1.70 1.08
C PRO A 105 16.57 1.36 1.60
N TYR A 106 17.45 2.36 1.74
CA TYR A 106 18.85 2.18 2.13
C TYR A 106 19.10 2.26 3.64
N ILE A 107 18.09 2.64 4.44
CA ILE A 107 18.22 2.81 5.90
C ILE A 107 17.33 1.83 6.68
N LEU A 108 16.54 1.02 5.98
CA LEU A 108 15.67 0.02 6.58
C LEU A 108 16.49 -1.20 7.05
N PRO A 109 16.12 -1.83 8.18
CA PRO A 109 16.77 -3.04 8.67
C PRO A 109 16.71 -4.20 7.66
N GLU A 110 17.70 -5.08 7.66
CA GLU A 110 17.78 -6.24 6.76
C GLU A 110 16.62 -7.24 6.91
N ASN A 111 15.91 -7.22 8.04
CA ASN A 111 14.79 -8.13 8.32
C ASN A 111 13.41 -7.56 7.93
N VAL A 112 13.38 -6.49 7.12
CA VAL A 112 12.17 -5.91 6.55
C VAL A 112 12.18 -6.14 5.05
N ASN A 113 11.07 -6.65 4.52
CA ASN A 113 10.89 -6.76 3.07
C ASN A 113 10.54 -5.38 2.51
N ILE A 114 11.27 -4.92 1.49
CA ILE A 114 11.09 -3.58 0.92
C ILE A 114 10.52 -3.71 -0.48
N ILE A 115 9.41 -3.02 -0.73
CA ILE A 115 8.85 -2.88 -2.08
C ILE A 115 8.74 -1.39 -2.37
N THR A 116 9.54 -0.91 -3.32
CA THR A 116 9.49 0.47 -3.78
C THR A 116 8.48 0.62 -4.91
N CYS A 117 7.71 1.69 -4.88
CA CYS A 117 6.85 2.10 -5.99
C CYS A 117 7.11 3.55 -6.37
N GLY A 118 6.85 3.93 -7.61
CA GLY A 118 7.02 5.31 -8.04
C GLY A 118 7.19 5.46 -9.55
N ILE A 119 7.20 6.70 -10.00
CA ILE A 119 7.45 7.13 -11.37
C ILE A 119 8.91 6.88 -11.75
N ASN A 120 9.84 6.97 -10.80
CA ASN A 120 11.24 6.68 -11.09
C ASN A 120 11.43 5.24 -11.59
N SER A 121 12.27 5.11 -12.62
CA SER A 121 12.56 3.83 -13.26
C SER A 121 13.35 2.84 -12.40
N ASN A 122 13.75 3.23 -11.19
CA ASN A 122 14.43 2.35 -10.23
C ASN A 122 13.43 1.72 -9.24
N ALA A 123 12.15 2.09 -9.27
CA ALA A 123 11.14 1.52 -8.39
C ALA A 123 10.81 0.07 -8.76
N SER A 124 10.48 -0.75 -7.77
CA SER A 124 10.11 -2.15 -7.99
C SER A 124 8.75 -2.29 -8.68
N VAL A 125 7.84 -1.33 -8.44
CA VAL A 125 6.58 -1.16 -9.16
C VAL A 125 6.54 0.25 -9.76
N THR A 126 6.36 0.36 -11.07
CA THR A 126 6.29 1.65 -11.78
C THR A 126 5.19 1.63 -12.83
N PHE A 127 5.11 2.67 -13.65
CA PHE A 127 4.26 2.71 -14.85
C PHE A 127 5.11 2.87 -16.11
N SER A 128 4.60 2.38 -17.24
CA SER A 128 5.22 2.53 -18.56
C SER A 128 4.43 3.44 -19.50
N ALA A 129 3.10 3.52 -19.34
CA ALA A 129 2.24 4.35 -20.18
C ALA A 129 0.91 4.70 -19.50
N ILE A 130 0.28 5.78 -19.96
CA ILE A 130 -1.09 6.16 -19.59
C ILE A 130 -1.87 6.36 -20.90
N SER A 131 -3.03 5.70 -21.01
CA SER A 131 -3.96 5.84 -22.13
C SER A 131 -5.26 6.45 -21.64
N GLU A 132 -5.63 7.62 -22.15
CA GLU A 132 -6.90 8.28 -21.81
C GLU A 132 -8.02 7.87 -22.80
N TYR A 133 -9.19 7.52 -22.27
CA TYR A 133 -10.38 7.24 -23.06
C TYR A 133 -11.38 8.40 -23.00
N LYS A 134 -12.15 8.59 -24.07
CA LYS A 134 -13.15 9.68 -24.21
C LYS A 134 -14.24 9.69 -23.12
N ASN A 135 -14.41 8.59 -22.37
CA ASN A 135 -15.39 8.45 -21.29
C ASN A 135 -14.82 8.84 -19.90
N GLY A 136 -13.64 9.46 -19.84
CA GLY A 136 -12.99 9.86 -18.59
C GLY A 136 -12.36 8.71 -17.80
N ARG A 137 -12.17 7.55 -18.45
CA ARG A 137 -11.36 6.46 -17.92
C ARG A 137 -9.93 6.58 -18.43
N GLU A 138 -8.99 6.19 -17.60
CA GLU A 138 -7.57 6.06 -17.92
C GLU A 138 -7.16 4.61 -17.77
N LYS A 139 -6.33 4.09 -18.67
CA LYS A 139 -5.63 2.82 -18.48
C LYS A 139 -4.16 3.11 -18.25
N ILE A 140 -3.70 2.80 -17.05
CA ILE A 140 -2.31 2.94 -16.63
C ILE A 140 -1.65 1.59 -16.84
N GLN A 141 -0.61 1.55 -17.66
CA GLN A 141 0.23 0.37 -17.81
C GLN A 141 1.25 0.39 -16.69
N CYS A 142 1.16 -0.59 -15.80
CA CYS A 142 2.04 -0.77 -14.66
C CYS A 142 3.04 -1.89 -14.93
N CYS A 143 4.21 -1.79 -14.32
CA CYS A 143 5.30 -2.73 -14.48
C CYS A 143 5.83 -3.13 -13.10
N ILE A 144 5.90 -4.43 -12.84
CA ILE A 144 6.74 -4.98 -11.78
C ILE A 144 8.13 -5.19 -12.39
N GLN A 145 9.14 -4.47 -11.88
CA GLN A 145 10.51 -4.53 -12.40
C GLN A 145 11.38 -5.57 -11.69
N ARG A 146 11.00 -5.98 -10.49
CA ARG A 146 11.75 -6.91 -9.64
C ARG A 146 10.81 -7.94 -9.04
N THR A 147 11.30 -9.16 -8.83
CA THR A 147 10.50 -10.20 -8.16
C THR A 147 10.04 -9.72 -6.79
N ILE A 148 8.74 -9.81 -6.51
CA ILE A 148 8.12 -9.43 -5.24
C ILE A 148 7.71 -10.70 -4.51
N ARG A 149 8.18 -10.87 -3.26
CA ARG A 149 7.65 -11.90 -2.36
C ARG A 149 6.46 -11.33 -1.61
N THR A 150 5.28 -11.93 -1.70
CA THR A 150 4.06 -11.48 -1.03
C THR A 150 4.00 -11.92 0.43
N VAL A 151 3.05 -11.38 1.19
CA VAL A 151 2.80 -11.71 2.60
C VAL A 151 2.51 -13.20 2.80
N SER A 152 1.83 -13.88 1.87
CA SER A 152 1.66 -15.35 1.94
C SER A 152 2.93 -16.14 1.61
N GLY A 153 3.96 -15.47 1.08
CA GLY A 153 5.22 -16.06 0.66
C GLY A 153 5.29 -16.43 -0.82
N LYS A 154 4.27 -16.12 -1.63
CA LYS A 154 4.30 -16.30 -3.09
C LYS A 154 5.32 -15.35 -3.73
N TYR A 155 5.94 -15.77 -4.82
CA TYR A 155 6.80 -14.91 -5.64
C TYR A 155 6.05 -14.45 -6.88
N ILE A 156 6.04 -13.14 -7.11
CA ILE A 156 5.48 -12.49 -8.30
C ILE A 156 6.66 -12.04 -9.16
N GLU A 157 6.76 -12.62 -10.37
CA GLU A 157 7.83 -12.28 -11.30
C GLU A 157 7.61 -10.93 -12.00
N PRO A 158 8.69 -10.31 -12.53
CA PRO A 158 8.58 -9.11 -13.36
C PRO A 158 7.63 -9.29 -14.54
N GLN A 159 6.68 -8.37 -14.67
CA GLN A 159 5.64 -8.40 -15.70
C GLN A 159 4.98 -7.02 -15.86
N GLU A 160 4.30 -6.83 -16.99
CA GLU A 160 3.45 -5.66 -17.24
C GLU A 160 1.97 -6.03 -17.16
N PHE A 161 1.16 -5.09 -16.70
CA PHE A 161 -0.29 -5.23 -16.61
C PHE A 161 -0.97 -3.86 -16.68
N GLY A 162 -2.26 -3.86 -17.03
CA GLY A 162 -3.03 -2.64 -17.22
C GLY A 162 -4.07 -2.43 -16.13
N VAL A 163 -4.04 -1.24 -15.53
CA VAL A 163 -4.93 -0.79 -14.46
C VAL A 163 -5.93 0.22 -15.01
N ASN A 164 -7.23 -0.06 -14.88
CA ASN A 164 -8.25 0.92 -15.26
C ASN A 164 -8.59 1.84 -14.08
N VAL A 165 -8.42 3.14 -14.30
CA VAL A 165 -8.71 4.20 -13.35
C VAL A 165 -9.88 5.04 -13.87
N ARG A 166 -10.81 5.36 -12.98
CA ARG A 166 -11.93 6.25 -13.28
C ARG A 166 -11.85 7.50 -12.41
N GLY A 167 -11.61 8.65 -13.05
CA GLY A 167 -11.34 9.91 -12.35
C GLY A 167 -9.84 10.20 -12.30
N LYS A 168 -9.50 11.36 -11.76
CA LYS A 168 -8.11 11.84 -11.70
C LYS A 168 -7.53 11.58 -10.31
N TYR A 169 -6.62 10.62 -10.23
CA TYR A 169 -5.87 10.33 -9.02
C TYR A 169 -4.38 10.62 -9.26
N PRO A 170 -3.63 11.02 -8.22
CA PRO A 170 -2.17 11.05 -8.31
C PRO A 170 -1.64 9.66 -8.68
N LEU A 171 -0.72 9.60 -9.64
CA LEU A 171 -0.14 8.33 -10.08
C LEU A 171 0.61 7.60 -8.95
N SER A 172 1.24 8.37 -8.04
CA SER A 172 1.87 7.84 -6.84
C SER A 172 0.88 7.10 -5.94
N ASP A 173 -0.32 7.64 -5.74
CA ASP A 173 -1.40 7.03 -4.97
C ASP A 173 -1.84 5.71 -5.62
N VAL A 174 -2.03 5.70 -6.94
CA VAL A 174 -2.40 4.49 -7.69
C VAL A 174 -1.33 3.41 -7.54
N LEU A 175 -0.05 3.76 -7.72
CA LEU A 175 1.07 2.81 -7.59
C LEU A 175 1.20 2.27 -6.16
N LEU A 176 0.97 3.07 -5.13
CA LEU A 176 0.97 2.61 -3.73
C LEU A 176 -0.13 1.60 -3.46
N ILE A 177 -1.36 1.87 -3.95
CA ILE A 177 -2.51 0.96 -3.80
C ILE A 177 -2.25 -0.37 -4.50
N ILE A 178 -1.79 -0.33 -5.76
CA ILE A 178 -1.46 -1.53 -6.54
C ILE A 178 -0.35 -2.32 -5.84
N THR A 179 0.70 -1.64 -5.35
CA THR A 179 1.81 -2.32 -4.68
C THR A 179 1.34 -2.99 -3.39
N ALA A 180 0.43 -2.37 -2.64
CA ALA A 180 -0.17 -2.98 -1.45
C ALA A 180 -1.03 -4.19 -1.79
N ALA A 181 -1.78 -4.15 -2.89
CA ALA A 181 -2.56 -5.28 -3.40
C ALA A 181 -1.63 -6.44 -3.82
N ILE A 182 -0.60 -6.18 -4.63
CA ILE A 182 0.39 -7.20 -5.03
C ILE A 182 1.03 -7.84 -3.80
N ALA A 183 1.43 -7.03 -2.82
CA ALA A 183 2.06 -7.52 -1.59
C ALA A 183 1.15 -8.46 -0.79
N THR A 184 -0.17 -8.38 -0.92
CA THR A 184 -1.16 -9.23 -0.24
C THR A 184 -1.78 -10.29 -1.14
N ASP A 185 -1.10 -10.66 -2.24
CA ASP A 185 -1.57 -11.66 -3.21
C ASP A 185 -2.83 -11.28 -3.99
N ILE A 186 -3.28 -10.05 -3.84
CA ILE A 186 -4.30 -9.44 -4.67
C ILE A 186 -3.63 -9.14 -6.02
N ALA A 187 -3.45 -10.19 -6.81
CA ALA A 187 -2.85 -10.12 -8.13
C ALA A 187 -3.94 -9.71 -9.13
N GLU A 188 -3.67 -8.63 -9.85
CA GLU A 188 -4.29 -8.34 -11.13
C GLU A 188 -3.95 -9.47 -12.11
N SER A 189 -4.71 -10.56 -12.06
CA SER A 189 -4.76 -11.48 -13.18
C SER A 189 -5.12 -10.65 -14.41
N VAL A 190 -4.19 -10.61 -15.36
CA VAL A 190 -4.32 -10.10 -16.73
C VAL A 190 -5.77 -10.16 -17.22
N THR A 191 -6.53 -9.05 -17.15
CA THR A 191 -7.64 -8.61 -18.03
C THR A 191 -8.52 -7.56 -17.34
N ASP A 192 -8.49 -6.34 -17.88
CA ASP A 192 -9.52 -5.27 -17.85
C ASP A 192 -10.44 -5.11 -16.61
N GLY A 193 -9.94 -5.33 -15.39
CA GLY A 193 -10.65 -5.00 -14.15
C GLY A 193 -10.68 -3.48 -13.90
N LEU A 194 -11.80 -2.97 -13.38
CA LEU A 194 -11.94 -1.59 -12.89
C LEU A 194 -11.35 -1.50 -11.49
N LEU A 195 -10.34 -0.67 -11.28
CA LEU A 195 -9.68 -0.48 -9.97
C LEU A 195 -10.24 0.70 -9.16
N PHE A 196 -11.10 1.51 -9.80
CA PHE A 196 -11.67 2.71 -9.21
C PHE A 196 -13.05 2.91 -9.85
N SER A 197 -14.13 2.83 -9.06
CA SER A 197 -15.51 3.10 -9.52
C SER A 197 -16.08 4.39 -8.95
#